data_AF-A0A0M2U8Z1-F1
#
_entry.id   AF-A0A0M2U8Z1-F1
#
_cell.length_a   1.000
_cell.length_b   1.000
_cell.length_c   1.000
_cell.angle_alpha   90.00
_cell.angle_beta   90.00
_cell.angle_gamma   90.00
#
_symmetry.space_group_name_H-M   'P 1'
#
loop_
_entity.id
_entity.type
_entity.pdbx_description
1 polymer ?
#
loop_
_entity_poly.entity_id
_entity_poly.type
_entity_poly.pdbx_seq_one_letter_code
_entity_poly.pdbx_strand_id
1 'polypeptide(L)'
;MEGENNNRQMPKFAGVEEMAEYFDSIDTEELEWQDSQIEFERPEMVHITVRIPKEDLVAIKRVARKHGLGYTAFIRMMLHYAINAGDGS
;
A
#
# COMPACT_ATOMS: atom_id res chain seq x y z
N MET A 1 -11.91 44.86 -2.53
CA MET A 1 -10.68 44.34 -3.15
C MET A 1 -10.99 42.91 -3.54
N GLU A 2 -11.28 42.69 -4.82
CA GLU A 2 -11.54 41.36 -5.38
C GLU A 2 -10.23 40.60 -5.42
N GLY A 3 -10.19 39.43 -4.77
CA GLY A 3 -9.06 38.50 -4.89
C GLY A 3 -9.23 37.68 -6.17
N GLU A 4 -8.28 37.81 -7.08
CA GLU A 4 -8.24 37.05 -8.33
C GLU A 4 -8.12 35.55 -8.02
N ASN A 5 -9.16 34.77 -8.37
CA ASN A 5 -9.13 33.31 -8.35
C ASN A 5 -8.22 32.81 -9.49
N ASN A 6 -6.92 32.72 -9.22
CA ASN A 6 -5.97 32.08 -10.13
C ASN A 6 -6.04 30.56 -9.95
N ASN A 7 -6.95 29.93 -10.68
CA ASN A 7 -7.05 28.49 -10.79
C ASN A 7 -5.82 27.92 -11.54
N ARG A 8 -4.80 27.44 -10.80
CA ARG A 8 -3.54 26.94 -11.37
C ARG A 8 -3.64 25.45 -11.68
N GLN A 9 -3.96 25.13 -12.93
CA GLN A 9 -3.89 23.77 -13.46
C GLN A 9 -2.43 23.28 -13.48
N MET A 10 -2.20 22.02 -13.09
CA MET A 10 -0.85 21.43 -13.03
C MET A 10 -0.17 21.44 -14.42
N PRO A 11 1.03 22.04 -14.56
CA PRO A 11 1.72 22.12 -15.84
C PRO A 11 2.23 20.74 -16.29
N LYS A 12 2.40 20.56 -17.60
CA LYS A 12 3.04 19.38 -18.17
C LYS A 12 4.55 19.59 -18.16
N PHE A 13 5.26 18.81 -17.36
CA PHE A 13 6.73 18.87 -17.30
C PHE A 13 7.37 18.06 -18.43
N ALA A 14 8.45 18.58 -19.01
CA ALA A 14 9.27 17.89 -19.99
C ALA A 14 10.32 16.96 -19.34
N GLY A 15 10.54 17.06 -18.03
CA GLY A 15 11.50 16.24 -17.29
C GLY A 15 11.41 16.38 -15.77
N VAL A 16 12.20 15.57 -15.06
CA VAL A 16 12.20 15.48 -13.58
C VAL A 16 12.77 16.73 -12.92
N GLU A 17 13.80 17.35 -13.51
CA GLU A 17 14.42 18.57 -12.98
C GLU A 17 13.44 19.75 -12.96
N GLU A 18 12.72 19.95 -14.06
CA GLU A 18 11.70 21.00 -14.21
C GLU A 18 10.53 20.79 -13.23
N MET A 19 10.16 19.53 -12.98
CA MET A 19 9.16 19.17 -11.99
C MET A 19 9.63 19.53 -10.57
N ALA A 20 10.89 19.23 -10.23
CA ALA A 20 11.46 19.53 -8.92
C ALA A 20 11.49 21.04 -8.65
N GLU A 21 12.00 21.84 -9.61
CA GLU A 21 12.04 23.29 -9.51
C GLU A 21 10.64 23.90 -9.33
N TYR A 22 9.63 23.35 -10.01
CA TYR A 22 8.25 23.79 -9.85
C TYR A 22 7.75 23.55 -8.42
N PHE A 23 7.89 22.35 -7.86
CA PHE A 23 7.41 22.01 -6.52
C PHE A 23 8.17 22.72 -5.39
N ASP A 24 9.45 23.07 -5.59
CA ASP A 24 10.21 23.88 -4.64
C ASP A 24 9.72 25.34 -4.60
N SER A 25 9.06 25.81 -5.66
CA SER A 25 8.64 27.20 -5.83
C SER A 25 7.18 27.49 -5.50
N ILE A 26 6.35 26.45 -5.29
CA ILE A 26 4.91 26.60 -5.06
C ILE A 26 4.48 26.17 -3.67
N ASP A 27 3.45 26.83 -3.14
CA ASP A 27 2.71 26.34 -1.99
C ASP A 27 1.72 25.25 -2.45
N THR A 28 1.98 24.00 -2.05
CA THR A 28 1.16 22.86 -2.45
C THR A 28 -0.28 22.91 -1.90
N GLU A 29 -0.56 23.79 -0.93
CA GLU A 29 -1.91 24.02 -0.41
C GLU A 29 -2.79 24.80 -1.40
N GLU A 30 -2.20 25.52 -2.37
CA GLU A 30 -2.92 26.27 -3.41
C GLU A 30 -3.28 25.42 -4.64
N LEU A 31 -2.86 24.15 -4.69
CA LEU A 31 -3.16 23.25 -5.81
C LEU A 31 -4.59 22.70 -5.72
N GLU A 32 -5.28 22.62 -6.86
CA GLU A 32 -6.57 21.93 -6.94
C GLU A 32 -6.38 20.43 -6.73
N TRP A 33 -6.83 19.94 -5.57
CA TRP A 33 -6.95 18.51 -5.31
C TRP A 33 -8.08 17.94 -6.18
N GLN A 34 -7.74 16.97 -7.03
CA GLN A 34 -8.73 16.16 -7.73
C GLN A 34 -8.98 14.91 -6.89
N ASP A 35 -10.22 14.74 -6.44
CA ASP A 35 -10.65 13.49 -5.80
C ASP A 35 -10.51 12.34 -6.82
N SER A 36 -9.53 11.48 -6.60
CA SER A 36 -9.40 10.24 -7.37
C SER A 36 -10.48 9.26 -6.91
N GLN A 37 -11.27 8.72 -7.84
CA GLN A 37 -12.20 7.61 -7.57
C GLN A 37 -11.43 6.29 -7.37
N ILE A 38 -10.65 6.20 -6.29
CA ILE A 38 -9.98 4.96 -5.89
C ILE A 38 -10.96 4.16 -5.05
N GLU A 39 -11.52 3.10 -5.63
CA GLU A 39 -12.26 2.10 -4.87
C GLU A 39 -11.29 1.08 -4.26
N PHE A 40 -11.24 1.04 -2.93
CA PHE A 40 -10.47 0.03 -2.20
C PHE A 40 -11.31 -1.25 -2.07
N GLU A 41 -11.05 -2.23 -2.92
CA GLU A 41 -11.64 -3.55 -2.77
C GLU A 41 -11.11 -4.22 -1.49
N ARG A 42 -12.00 -4.44 -0.52
CA ARG A 42 -11.69 -5.23 0.67
C ARG A 42 -12.08 -6.67 0.39
N PRO A 43 -11.12 -7.62 0.36
CA PRO A 43 -11.45 -9.02 0.11
C PRO A 43 -12.37 -9.56 1.21
N GLU A 44 -13.33 -10.38 0.82
CA GLU A 44 -14.20 -11.10 1.75
C GLU A 44 -13.36 -12.11 2.55
N MET A 45 -13.53 -12.11 3.87
CA MET A 45 -12.72 -12.94 4.78
C MET A 45 -13.54 -14.11 5.31
N VAL A 46 -13.02 -15.33 5.15
CA VAL A 46 -13.59 -16.55 5.72
C VAL A 46 -12.79 -16.97 6.95
N HIS A 47 -13.48 -17.35 8.03
CA HIS A 47 -12.85 -17.88 9.24
C HIS A 47 -12.69 -19.41 9.14
N ILE A 48 -11.46 -19.89 9.32
CA ILE A 48 -11.14 -21.32 9.43
C ILE A 48 -10.44 -21.61 10.76
N THR A 49 -10.60 -22.82 11.26
CA THR A 49 -9.84 -23.31 12.43
C THR A 49 -8.87 -24.39 12.00
N VAL A 50 -7.59 -24.19 12.29
CA VAL A 50 -6.52 -25.17 12.01
C VAL A 50 -5.88 -25.59 13.33
N ARG A 51 -5.72 -26.89 13.53
CA ARG A 51 -4.97 -27.45 14.65
C ARG A 51 -3.54 -27.73 14.19
N ILE A 52 -2.58 -27.19 14.93
CA ILE A 52 -1.15 -27.42 14.69
C ILE A 52 -0.46 -27.80 16.01
N PRO A 53 0.66 -28.54 15.96
CA PRO A 53 1.51 -28.75 17.11
C PRO A 53 1.92 -27.43 17.78
N LYS A 54 2.05 -27.47 19.11
CA LYS A 54 2.47 -26.29 19.89
C LYS A 54 3.87 -25.82 19.49
N GLU A 55 4.76 -26.75 19.19
CA GLU A 55 6.15 -26.48 18.79
C GLU A 55 6.20 -25.72 17.46
N ASP A 56 5.36 -26.10 16.50
CA ASP A 56 5.24 -25.43 15.21
C ASP A 56 4.76 -23.99 15.39
N LEU A 57 3.76 -23.75 16.24
CA LEU A 57 3.30 -22.39 16.52
C LEU A 57 4.42 -21.51 17.11
N VAL A 58 5.28 -22.07 17.95
CA VAL A 58 6.45 -21.38 18.51
C VAL A 58 7.46 -21.05 17.41
N ALA A 59 7.74 -22.01 16.51
CA ALA A 59 8.61 -21.81 15.37
C ALA A 59 8.07 -20.72 14.43
N ILE A 60 6.79 -20.78 14.08
CA ILE A 60 6.10 -19.78 13.24
C ILE A 60 6.22 -18.39 13.87
N LYS A 61 5.93 -18.23 15.17
CA LYS A 61 6.07 -16.94 15.86
C LYS A 61 7.49 -16.40 15.80
N ARG A 62 8.50 -17.27 15.90
CA ARG A 62 9.91 -16.87 15.82
C ARG A 62 10.26 -16.38 14.43
N VAL A 63 9.85 -17.10 13.39
CA VAL A 63 10.11 -16.73 12.00
C VAL A 63 9.37 -15.44 11.65
N ALA A 64 8.09 -15.33 11.99
CA ALA A 64 7.29 -14.12 11.75
C ALA A 64 7.95 -12.86 12.32
N ARG A 65 8.50 -12.92 13.54
CA ARG A 65 9.25 -11.80 14.14
C ARG A 65 10.49 -11.41 13.35
N LYS A 66 11.22 -12.37 12.77
CA LYS A 66 12.39 -12.06 11.92
C LYS A 66 12.00 -11.29 10.65
N HIS A 67 10.76 -11.47 10.17
CA HIS A 67 10.20 -10.73 9.04
C HIS A 67 9.46 -9.45 9.45
N GLY A 68 9.43 -9.08 10.74
CA GLY A 68 8.67 -7.92 11.22
C GLY A 68 7.14 -8.09 11.15
N LEU A 69 6.64 -9.32 11.02
CA LEU A 69 5.22 -9.62 10.84
C LEU A 69 4.59 -10.23 12.10
N GLY A 70 3.30 -9.95 12.31
CA GLY A 70 2.48 -10.73 13.23
C GLY A 70 2.33 -12.17 12.74
N TYR A 71 2.32 -13.15 13.65
CA TYR A 71 2.31 -14.57 13.27
C TYR A 71 1.09 -14.99 12.42
N THR A 72 -0.08 -14.37 12.62
CA THR A 72 -1.28 -14.61 11.80
C THR A 72 -1.14 -14.03 10.40
N ALA A 73 -0.55 -12.84 10.26
CA ALA A 73 -0.25 -12.24 8.95
C ALA A 73 0.79 -13.08 8.19
N PHE A 74 1.80 -13.57 8.91
CA PHE A 74 2.80 -14.47 8.35
C PHE A 74 2.17 -15.78 7.85
N ILE A 75 1.29 -16.42 8.64
CA ILE A 75 0.57 -17.63 8.21
C ILE A 75 -0.23 -17.35 6.92
N ARG A 76 -0.97 -16.24 6.86
CA ARG A 76 -1.74 -15.87 5.67
C ARG A 76 -0.85 -15.64 4.44
N MET A 77 0.28 -14.96 4.62
CA MET A 77 1.26 -14.75 3.55
C MET A 77 1.80 -16.08 3.01
N MET A 78 2.13 -17.02 3.91
CA MET A 78 2.62 -18.34 3.52
C MET A 78 1.55 -19.16 2.78
N LEU A 79 0.28 -19.09 3.22
CA LEU A 79 -0.82 -19.74 2.51
C LEU A 79 -1.00 -19.17 1.09
N HIS A 80 -0.96 -17.85 0.94
CA HIS A 80 -1.06 -17.20 -0.36
C HIS A 80 0.11 -17.58 -1.28
N TYR A 81 1.34 -17.58 -0.75
CA TYR A 81 2.52 -18.00 -1.48
C TYR A 81 2.43 -19.47 -1.92
N ALA A 82 1.98 -20.37 -1.05
CA ALA A 82 1.86 -21.79 -1.35
C ALA A 82 0.84 -22.07 -2.48
N ILE A 83 -0.27 -21.32 -2.52
CA ILE A 83 -1.27 -21.42 -3.59
C ILE A 83 -0.66 -20.93 -4.92
N ASN A 84 -0.09 -19.73 -4.93
CA ASN A 84 0.44 -19.13 -6.16
C ASN A 84 1.69 -19.86 -6.69
N ALA A 85 2.48 -20.49 -5.82
CA ALA A 85 3.63 -21.30 -6.22
C ALA A 85 3.22 -22.69 -6.75
N GLY A 86 2.03 -23.18 -6.40
CA GLY A 86 1.49 -24.46 -6.85
C GLY A 86 0.90 -24.44 -8.26
N ASP A 87 0.47 -23.28 -8.75
CA ASP A 87 -0.14 -23.09 -10.07
C ASP A 87 0.90 -22.98 -11.22
N GLY A 88 2.16 -23.34 -10.96
CA GLY A 88 3.25 -23.42 -11.92
C GLY A 88 3.59 -24.85 -12.40
N SER A 89 2.67 -25.81 -12.28
CA SER A 89 2.83 -27.21 -12.75
C SER A 89 1.79 -27.58 -13.80
#